data_AF-A0AA91EYG9-F1
#
_entry.id   AF-A0AA91EYG9-F1
#
_cell.length_a   1.000
_cell.length_b   1.000
_cell.length_c   1.000
_cell.angle_alpha   90.00
_cell.angle_beta   90.00
_cell.angle_gamma   90.00
#
_symmetry.space_group_name_H-M   'P 1'
#
loop_
_entity.id
_entity.type
_entity.pdbx_description
1 polymer ?
#
loop_
_entity_poly.entity_id
_entity_poly.type
_entity_poly.pdbx_seq_one_letter_code
_entity_poly.pdbx_strand_id
1 'polypeptide(L)'
;MELNGSQRGGWLYADGTPYAQRSLPPNLAIREFSRFELTGGAGLPDGWQIEAFVVAPWFGQPGGGSAFRLLDQNKHTGPLLRLIDAGLATPLRTELDALPSPLEQMPAPTVDLSDFPEPCRRIVRAWYQWRIIAIGGRRPYVDDERFPGLVPLLTASETQWGEQQPSMTDGVLTFSLGGIEFGFYLNTNDKWTVRQRARNTWHDDWIFLLLDDAQKFLLYLIAEEARTLCGLPNIGTSWYRDKLAHGIAFTRYQHDSRAGAVFVHPTGSQSEYLAWMDEWEATRFAPAFGCSYDELHTTLRHGIPPEWLTEIG
;
A
#
# COMPACT_ATOMS: atom_id res chain seq x y z
N MET A 1 -9.08 -21.95 -1.88
CA MET A 1 -8.20 -21.97 -0.67
C MET A 1 -8.32 -20.61 -0.01
N GLU A 2 -8.55 -20.58 1.29
CA GLU A 2 -8.63 -19.33 2.05
C GLU A 2 -7.27 -18.92 2.61
N LEU A 3 -6.92 -17.66 2.39
CA LEU A 3 -5.64 -17.07 2.75
C LEU A 3 -5.86 -15.76 3.49
N ASN A 4 -4.95 -15.44 4.42
CA ASN A 4 -4.87 -14.14 5.10
C ASN A 4 -3.62 -13.40 4.66
N GLY A 5 -3.75 -12.11 4.35
CA GLY A 5 -2.63 -11.29 3.91
C GLY A 5 -2.97 -9.81 3.75
N SER A 6 -1.95 -8.99 3.54
CA SER A 6 -2.14 -7.63 3.04
C SER A 6 -2.35 -7.68 1.53
N GLN A 7 -3.26 -6.86 0.99
CA GLN A 7 -3.45 -6.74 -0.46
C GLN A 7 -2.17 -6.24 -1.16
N ARG A 8 -1.39 -5.36 -0.50
CA ARG A 8 -0.14 -4.82 -1.05
C ARG A 8 1.07 -5.73 -0.81
N GLY A 9 0.93 -6.77 0.02
CA GLY A 9 1.96 -7.77 0.26
C GLY A 9 1.79 -9.00 -0.64
N GLY A 10 2.85 -9.80 -0.75
CA GLY A 10 2.81 -11.12 -1.40
C GLY A 10 3.08 -12.29 -0.46
N TRP A 11 3.02 -12.04 0.85
CA TRP A 11 3.15 -13.07 1.89
C TRP A 11 1.77 -13.32 2.48
N LEU A 12 1.31 -14.55 2.36
CA LEU A 12 -0.02 -14.99 2.73
C LEU A 12 0.10 -16.15 3.72
N TYR A 13 -0.90 -16.31 4.57
CA TYR A 13 -0.97 -17.40 5.54
C TYR A 13 -2.24 -18.18 5.30
N ALA A 14 -2.23 -19.49 5.56
CA ALA A 14 -3.48 -20.24 5.59
C ALA A 14 -4.45 -19.59 6.57
N ASP A 15 -5.75 -19.61 6.26
CA ASP A 15 -6.75 -19.09 7.21
C ASP A 15 -6.64 -19.76 8.59
N GLY A 16 -6.88 -18.99 9.65
CA GLY A 16 -6.75 -19.45 11.03
C GLY A 16 -5.31 -19.63 11.55
N THR A 17 -4.25 -19.44 10.75
CA THR A 17 -2.86 -19.55 11.24
C THR A 17 -2.61 -18.59 12.42
N PRO A 18 -2.21 -19.05 13.62
CA PRO A 18 -1.93 -18.18 14.76
C PRO A 18 -0.82 -17.16 14.47
N TYR A 19 -0.91 -15.93 14.98
CA TYR A 19 0.05 -14.87 14.64
C TYR A 19 1.49 -15.14 15.09
N ALA A 20 1.67 -15.75 16.26
CA ALA A 20 2.97 -16.21 16.72
C ALA A 20 3.62 -17.21 15.73
N GLN A 21 2.81 -17.93 14.96
CA GLN A 21 3.27 -18.84 13.93
C GLN A 21 3.53 -18.16 12.57
N ARG A 22 3.15 -16.89 12.42
CA ARG A 22 3.35 -16.09 11.20
C ARG A 22 4.69 -15.35 11.18
N SER A 23 5.36 -15.23 12.34
CA SER A 23 6.62 -14.49 12.52
C SER A 23 6.59 -13.09 11.92
N LEU A 24 5.51 -12.36 12.23
CA LEU A 24 5.29 -10.99 11.80
C LEU A 24 5.69 -9.99 12.90
N PRO A 25 6.17 -8.79 12.54
CA PRO A 25 6.52 -7.76 13.51
C PRO A 25 5.26 -7.28 14.24
N PRO A 26 5.34 -6.89 15.52
CA PRO A 26 4.16 -6.58 16.36
C PRO A 26 3.16 -5.60 15.74
N ASN A 27 3.65 -4.60 15.00
CA ASN A 27 2.83 -3.58 14.36
C ASN A 27 1.89 -4.08 13.25
N LEU A 28 1.99 -5.34 12.82
CA LEU A 28 1.02 -5.93 11.89
C LEU A 28 -0.16 -6.62 12.59
N ALA A 29 -0.12 -6.81 13.90
CA ALA A 29 -1.24 -7.41 14.65
C ALA A 29 -2.37 -6.42 14.91
N ILE A 30 -2.07 -5.12 14.90
CA ILE A 30 -3.06 -4.02 15.00
C ILE A 30 -3.87 -3.84 13.73
N ARG A 31 -3.70 -4.78 12.78
CA ARG A 31 -4.26 -4.71 11.45
C ARG A 31 -5.07 -5.94 11.17
N GLU A 32 -6.16 -5.68 10.49
CA GLU A 32 -6.92 -6.74 9.90
C GLU A 32 -6.21 -7.19 8.64
N PHE A 33 -5.66 -8.39 8.71
CA PHE A 33 -5.37 -9.13 7.50
C PHE A 33 -6.70 -9.42 6.82
N SER A 34 -6.82 -8.98 5.58
CA SER A 34 -7.95 -9.35 4.75
C SER A 34 -7.90 -10.87 4.51
N ARG A 35 -9.07 -11.51 4.56
CA ARG A 35 -9.25 -12.89 4.11
C ARG A 35 -9.51 -12.88 2.61
N PHE A 36 -9.00 -13.88 1.92
CA PHE A 36 -9.16 -14.03 0.48
C PHE A 36 -9.39 -15.47 0.11
N GLU A 37 -10.21 -15.64 -0.91
CA GLU A 37 -10.33 -16.92 -1.59
C GLU A 37 -9.63 -16.84 -2.95
N LEU A 38 -8.70 -17.77 -3.21
CA LEU A 38 -8.17 -17.97 -4.56
C LEU A 38 -9.24 -18.64 -5.42
N THR A 39 -9.55 -18.05 -6.58
CA THR A 39 -10.51 -18.60 -7.52
C THR A 39 -9.88 -19.81 -8.23
N GLY A 40 -10.51 -20.98 -8.12
CA GLY A 40 -10.00 -22.20 -8.77
C GLY A 40 -10.20 -22.15 -10.29
N GLY A 41 -9.25 -22.71 -11.04
CA GLY A 41 -9.45 -23.08 -12.45
C GLY A 41 -8.86 -22.14 -13.51
N ALA A 42 -8.42 -20.93 -13.16
CA ALA A 42 -7.68 -20.04 -14.06
C ALA A 42 -6.17 -20.13 -13.79
N GLY A 43 -5.36 -20.03 -14.85
CA GLY A 43 -3.90 -19.96 -14.72
C GLY A 43 -3.47 -18.69 -13.98
N LEU A 44 -2.40 -18.79 -13.18
CA LEU A 44 -1.74 -17.59 -12.63
C LEU A 44 -1.29 -16.67 -13.78
N PRO A 45 -1.08 -15.36 -13.52
CA PRO A 45 -0.49 -14.48 -14.52
C PRO A 45 0.83 -15.06 -15.06
N ASP A 46 1.17 -14.77 -16.30
CA ASP A 46 2.33 -15.40 -16.95
C ASP A 46 3.61 -15.28 -16.12
N GLY A 47 4.25 -16.43 -15.86
CA GLY A 47 5.48 -16.55 -15.08
C GLY A 47 5.29 -16.49 -13.56
N TRP A 48 4.10 -16.19 -13.05
CA TRP A 48 3.82 -16.13 -11.62
C TRP A 48 3.73 -17.53 -11.01
N GLN A 49 4.13 -17.62 -9.74
CA GLN A 49 4.13 -18.86 -8.97
C GLN A 49 3.66 -18.60 -7.55
N ILE A 50 3.07 -19.61 -6.94
CA ILE A 50 2.77 -19.62 -5.50
C ILE A 50 3.66 -20.68 -4.86
N GLU A 51 4.54 -20.26 -3.96
CA GLU A 51 5.37 -21.17 -3.18
C GLU A 51 4.76 -21.36 -1.78
N ALA A 52 4.61 -22.60 -1.35
CA ALA A 52 4.23 -22.92 0.03
C ALA A 52 5.48 -23.21 0.86
N PHE A 53 5.51 -22.72 2.10
CA PHE A 53 6.64 -22.93 3.01
C PHE A 53 6.18 -22.89 4.48
N VAL A 54 7.05 -23.38 5.36
CA VAL A 54 6.87 -23.28 6.81
C VAL A 54 7.63 -22.05 7.31
N VAL A 55 6.93 -21.20 8.06
CA VAL A 55 7.48 -19.94 8.57
C VAL A 55 8.58 -20.22 9.59
N ALA A 56 9.76 -19.62 9.41
CA ALA A 56 10.85 -19.70 10.37
C ALA A 56 10.61 -18.80 11.61
N PRO A 57 11.20 -19.10 12.78
CA PRO A 57 11.16 -18.20 13.94
C PRO A 57 11.77 -16.84 13.60
N TRP A 58 11.08 -15.74 13.89
CA TRP A 58 11.57 -14.37 13.68
C TRP A 58 10.80 -13.36 14.53
N PHE A 59 11.33 -12.14 14.71
CA PHE A 59 10.72 -11.09 15.56
C PHE A 59 10.36 -11.54 16.99
N GLY A 60 11.15 -12.45 17.56
CA GLY A 60 10.87 -13.04 18.88
C GLY A 60 9.69 -14.03 18.91
N GLN A 61 9.13 -14.36 17.76
CA GLN A 61 8.02 -15.29 17.60
C GLN A 61 8.53 -16.68 17.14
N PRO A 62 7.87 -17.77 17.54
CA PRO A 62 8.30 -19.13 17.26
C PRO A 62 8.15 -19.56 15.80
N GLY A 63 7.29 -18.92 15.01
CA GLY A 63 6.99 -19.37 13.64
C GLY A 63 6.30 -20.75 13.61
N GLY A 64 6.49 -21.49 12.52
CA GLY A 64 5.94 -22.84 12.32
C GLY A 64 4.61 -22.90 11.56
N GLY A 65 4.04 -21.74 11.20
CA GLY A 65 2.80 -21.68 10.44
C GLY A 65 2.99 -22.02 8.97
N SER A 66 1.91 -22.44 8.31
CA SER A 66 1.88 -22.61 6.85
C SER A 66 1.68 -21.27 6.17
N ALA A 67 2.61 -20.91 5.29
CA ALA A 67 2.57 -19.65 4.55
C ALA A 67 2.79 -19.88 3.05
N PHE A 68 2.35 -18.90 2.29
CA PHE A 68 2.40 -18.87 0.84
C PHE A 68 3.08 -17.58 0.41
N ARG A 69 3.92 -17.68 -0.61
CA ARG A 69 4.57 -16.54 -1.23
C ARG A 69 4.11 -16.46 -2.67
N LEU A 70 3.54 -15.31 -3.02
CA LEU A 70 3.29 -14.96 -4.41
C LEU A 70 4.60 -14.47 -5.01
N LEU A 71 5.07 -15.18 -6.04
CA LEU A 71 6.23 -14.82 -6.81
C LEU A 71 5.80 -14.35 -8.19
N ASP A 72 6.35 -13.22 -8.62
CA ASP A 72 6.23 -12.77 -10.00
C ASP A 72 7.17 -13.57 -10.92
N GLN A 73 7.13 -13.26 -12.22
CA GLN A 73 7.97 -13.87 -13.24
C GLN A 73 9.49 -13.77 -12.97
N ASN A 74 9.90 -12.89 -12.05
CA ASN A 74 11.28 -12.65 -11.64
C ASN A 74 11.64 -13.21 -10.28
N LYS A 75 10.77 -14.02 -9.67
CA LYS A 75 10.96 -14.55 -8.31
C LYS A 75 11.01 -13.46 -7.24
N HIS A 76 10.48 -12.28 -7.52
CA HIS A 76 10.23 -11.27 -6.51
C HIS A 76 8.84 -11.47 -5.91
N THR A 77 8.67 -11.01 -4.66
CA THR A 77 7.36 -11.09 -4.01
C THR A 77 6.38 -10.15 -4.73
N GLY A 78 5.34 -10.71 -5.34
CA GLY A 78 4.29 -9.95 -6.03
C GLY A 78 3.09 -9.63 -5.13
N PRO A 79 2.41 -8.48 -5.27
CA PRO A 79 1.28 -8.12 -4.42
C PRO A 79 0.05 -8.99 -4.72
N LEU A 80 -0.68 -9.39 -3.68
CA LEU A 80 -1.95 -10.11 -3.82
C LEU A 80 -2.99 -9.30 -4.62
N LEU A 81 -2.95 -7.97 -4.52
CA LEU A 81 -3.81 -7.07 -5.28
C LEU A 81 -3.73 -7.32 -6.79
N ARG A 82 -2.60 -7.81 -7.30
CA ARG A 82 -2.48 -8.18 -8.72
C ARG A 82 -3.28 -9.43 -9.08
N LEU A 83 -3.40 -10.40 -8.16
CA LEU A 83 -4.30 -11.54 -8.35
C LEU A 83 -5.75 -11.09 -8.25
N ILE A 84 -6.07 -10.15 -7.35
CA ILE A 84 -7.41 -9.56 -7.28
C ILE A 84 -7.74 -8.87 -8.60
N ASP A 85 -6.88 -7.99 -9.09
CA ASP A 85 -7.06 -7.28 -10.35
C ASP A 85 -7.28 -8.23 -11.53
N ALA A 86 -6.53 -9.34 -11.58
CA ALA A 86 -6.67 -10.40 -12.58
C ALA A 86 -7.93 -11.30 -12.41
N GLY A 87 -8.71 -11.12 -11.34
CA GLY A 87 -9.89 -11.95 -11.04
C GLY A 87 -9.56 -13.33 -10.47
N LEU A 88 -8.31 -13.53 -10.02
CA LEU A 88 -7.77 -14.78 -9.49
C LEU A 88 -7.87 -14.89 -7.96
N ALA A 89 -8.21 -13.80 -7.30
CA ALA A 89 -8.48 -13.76 -5.87
C ALA A 89 -9.67 -12.84 -5.59
N THR A 90 -10.54 -13.24 -4.67
CA THR A 90 -11.65 -12.42 -4.19
C THR A 90 -11.48 -12.14 -2.71
N PRO A 91 -11.53 -10.86 -2.28
CA PRO A 91 -11.57 -10.55 -0.86
C PRO A 91 -12.86 -11.13 -0.28
N LEU A 92 -12.72 -11.95 0.77
CA LEU A 92 -13.82 -12.33 1.62
C LEU A 92 -14.07 -11.14 2.55
N ARG A 93 -15.31 -10.66 2.63
CA ARG A 93 -15.65 -9.51 3.49
C ARG A 93 -15.10 -9.76 4.89
N THR A 94 -14.31 -8.82 5.39
CA THR A 94 -13.85 -8.83 6.77
C THR A 94 -15.06 -8.73 7.69
N GLU A 95 -15.04 -9.50 8.77
CA GLU A 95 -15.89 -9.37 9.96
C GLU A 95 -15.60 -8.05 10.71
N LEU A 96 -15.30 -6.95 9.99
CA LEU A 96 -15.08 -5.60 10.52
C LEU A 96 -16.29 -5.11 11.30
N ASP A 97 -17.48 -5.42 10.78
CA ASP A 97 -18.75 -5.12 11.44
C ASP A 97 -18.96 -5.90 12.75
N ALA A 98 -18.18 -6.97 12.98
CA ALA A 98 -18.28 -7.81 14.17
C ALA A 98 -17.20 -7.52 15.23
N LEU A 99 -16.15 -6.75 14.90
CA LEU A 99 -15.21 -6.29 15.93
C LEU A 99 -15.89 -5.27 16.84
N PRO A 100 -15.69 -5.37 18.16
CA PRO A 100 -16.24 -4.39 19.10
C PRO A 100 -15.74 -3.00 18.73
N SER A 101 -16.65 -2.03 18.70
CA SER A 101 -16.27 -0.63 18.46
C SER A 101 -15.27 -0.19 19.54
N PRO A 102 -14.11 0.37 19.17
CA PRO A 102 -13.18 0.96 20.13
C PRO A 102 -13.89 1.99 20.99
N LEU A 103 -13.65 1.96 22.30
CA LEU A 103 -14.35 2.77 23.30
C LEU A 103 -14.05 4.28 23.21
N GLU A 104 -12.98 4.68 22.50
CA GLU A 104 -12.51 6.07 22.41
C GLU A 104 -12.46 6.57 20.96
N GLN A 105 -13.09 7.72 20.71
CA GLN A 105 -12.91 8.50 19.50
C GLN A 105 -11.60 9.29 19.58
N MET A 106 -10.84 9.31 18.48
CA MET A 106 -9.63 10.11 18.38
C MET A 106 -10.00 11.57 18.09
N PRO A 107 -9.50 12.54 18.87
CA PRO A 107 -9.58 13.94 18.45
C PRO A 107 -8.80 14.12 17.15
N ALA A 108 -9.31 14.96 16.25
CA ALA A 108 -8.58 15.33 15.04
C ALA A 108 -7.22 15.91 15.44
N PRO A 109 -6.10 15.38 14.94
CA PRO A 109 -4.78 15.87 15.32
C PRO A 109 -4.57 17.27 14.78
N THR A 110 -3.99 18.14 15.59
CA THR A 110 -3.36 19.36 15.07
C THR A 110 -2.01 18.96 14.48
N VAL A 111 -1.90 18.95 13.15
CA VAL A 111 -0.65 18.64 12.45
C VAL A 111 -0.02 19.96 12.01
N ASP A 112 1.16 20.28 12.53
CA ASP A 112 1.90 21.44 12.03
C ASP A 112 2.66 21.04 10.75
N LEU A 113 2.12 21.46 9.60
CA LEU A 113 2.76 21.19 8.30
C LEU A 113 4.01 22.05 8.05
N SER A 114 4.29 23.05 8.91
CA SER A 114 5.47 23.91 8.75
C SER A 114 6.79 23.19 9.00
N ASP A 115 6.77 22.10 9.78
CA ASP A 115 7.91 21.20 10.03
C ASP A 115 8.37 20.44 8.78
N PHE A 116 7.54 20.42 7.73
CA PHE A 116 7.82 19.72 6.49
C PHE A 116 8.13 20.69 5.35
N PRO A 117 9.13 20.39 4.49
CA PRO A 117 9.43 21.20 3.32
C PRO A 117 8.30 21.11 2.28
N GLU A 118 8.17 22.14 1.45
CA GLU A 118 7.06 22.33 0.51
C GLU A 118 6.71 21.08 -0.34
N PRO A 119 7.68 20.34 -0.92
CA PRO A 119 7.37 19.16 -1.73
C PRO A 119 6.66 18.05 -0.95
N CYS A 120 6.84 18.01 0.37
CA CYS A 120 6.34 16.97 1.27
C CYS A 120 4.98 17.32 1.89
N ARG A 121 4.64 18.61 2.02
CA ARG A 121 3.44 19.05 2.77
C ARG A 121 2.14 18.44 2.25
N ARG A 122 1.96 18.35 0.93
CA ARG A 122 0.79 17.69 0.33
C ARG A 122 0.70 16.22 0.70
N ILE A 123 1.83 15.51 0.68
CA ILE A 123 1.90 14.08 1.00
C ILE A 123 1.58 13.85 2.47
N VAL A 124 2.18 14.65 3.36
CA VAL A 124 1.94 14.60 4.81
C VAL A 124 0.46 14.86 5.13
N ARG A 125 -0.11 15.91 4.53
CA ARG A 125 -1.54 16.21 4.67
C ARG A 125 -2.41 15.06 4.20
N ALA A 126 -2.12 14.50 3.01
CA ALA A 126 -2.84 13.36 2.49
C ALA A 126 -2.75 12.16 3.44
N TRP A 127 -1.55 11.84 3.95
CA TRP A 127 -1.37 10.74 4.89
C TRP A 127 -2.29 10.85 6.09
N TYR A 128 -2.32 12.00 6.78
CA TYR A 128 -3.19 12.16 7.94
C TYR A 128 -4.69 12.15 7.58
N GLN A 129 -5.10 12.84 6.50
CA GLN A 129 -6.51 12.88 6.08
C GLN A 129 -7.04 11.47 5.80
N TRP A 130 -6.30 10.70 5.01
CA TRP A 130 -6.68 9.35 4.64
C TRP A 130 -6.50 8.34 5.77
N ARG A 131 -5.58 8.59 6.72
CA ARG A 131 -5.47 7.76 7.91
C ARG A 131 -6.66 7.94 8.85
N ILE A 132 -7.16 9.17 9.02
CA ILE A 132 -8.39 9.44 9.78
C ILE A 132 -9.58 8.69 9.17
N ILE A 133 -9.70 8.71 7.84
CA ILE A 133 -10.70 7.93 7.09
C ILE A 133 -10.53 6.44 7.38
N ALA A 134 -9.31 5.90 7.22
CA ALA A 134 -9.01 4.48 7.37
C ALA A 134 -9.38 3.92 8.75
N ILE A 135 -9.21 4.72 9.80
CA ILE A 135 -9.52 4.31 11.18
C ILE A 135 -10.92 4.74 11.63
N GLY A 136 -11.69 5.45 10.78
CA GLY A 136 -13.03 5.93 11.10
C GLY A 136 -13.09 6.80 12.37
N GLY A 137 -12.05 7.59 12.63
CA GLY A 137 -11.91 8.40 13.85
C GLY A 137 -11.75 7.59 15.14
N ARG A 138 -11.34 6.32 15.07
CA ARG A 138 -11.11 5.43 16.21
C ARG A 138 -9.61 5.10 16.32
N ARG A 139 -9.16 4.68 17.51
CA ARG A 139 -7.81 4.10 17.60
C ARG A 139 -7.76 2.75 16.89
N PRO A 140 -6.61 2.36 16.32
CA PRO A 140 -6.40 1.01 15.81
C PRO A 140 -6.77 -0.03 16.86
N TYR A 141 -7.55 -1.03 16.44
CA TYR A 141 -7.88 -2.15 17.31
C TYR A 141 -6.66 -3.07 17.46
N VAL A 142 -6.38 -3.49 18.70
CA VAL A 142 -5.36 -4.50 19.01
C VAL A 142 -6.07 -5.65 19.71
N ASP A 143 -6.09 -6.81 19.07
CA ASP A 143 -6.64 -8.04 19.67
C ASP A 143 -5.62 -8.62 20.67
N ASP A 144 -5.52 -8.04 21.87
CA ASP A 144 -4.57 -8.51 22.91
C ASP A 144 -4.94 -9.90 23.46
N GLU A 145 -6.20 -10.33 23.32
CA GLU A 145 -6.60 -11.70 23.65
C GLU A 145 -6.00 -12.71 22.67
N ARG A 146 -6.06 -12.41 21.37
CA ARG A 146 -5.44 -13.24 20.32
C ARG A 146 -3.92 -13.06 20.27
N PHE A 147 -3.41 -11.90 20.66
CA PHE A 147 -2.00 -11.48 20.56
C PHE A 147 -1.48 -10.87 21.87
N PRO A 148 -1.36 -11.64 22.95
CA PRO A 148 -1.00 -11.12 24.27
C PRO A 148 0.40 -10.52 24.30
N GLY A 149 0.53 -9.34 24.93
CA GLY A 149 1.82 -8.68 25.16
C GLY A 149 2.35 -7.90 23.95
N LEU A 150 1.48 -7.62 22.99
CA LEU A 150 1.83 -6.91 21.76
C LEU A 150 1.85 -5.39 21.92
N VAL A 151 0.93 -4.84 22.72
CA VAL A 151 0.79 -3.39 22.95
C VAL A 151 2.11 -2.73 23.39
N PRO A 152 2.90 -3.30 24.32
CA PRO A 152 4.18 -2.69 24.73
C PRO A 152 5.27 -2.62 23.65
N LEU A 153 5.11 -3.33 22.53
CA LEU A 153 6.09 -3.38 21.44
C LEU A 153 5.83 -2.35 20.33
N LEU A 154 4.69 -1.66 20.37
CA LEU A 154 4.29 -0.67 19.37
C LEU A 154 4.96 0.68 19.64
N THR A 155 5.27 1.43 18.58
CA THR A 155 5.64 2.84 18.75
C THR A 155 4.43 3.66 19.19
N ALA A 156 4.68 4.87 19.71
CA ALA A 156 3.61 5.82 19.99
C ALA A 156 2.77 6.12 18.73
N SER A 157 3.42 6.22 17.57
CA SER A 157 2.74 6.41 16.29
C SER A 157 1.88 5.20 15.93
N GLU A 158 2.38 3.98 16.05
CA GLU A 158 1.61 2.77 15.74
C GLU A 158 0.43 2.57 16.69
N THR A 159 0.62 2.91 17.97
CA THR A 159 -0.46 2.88 18.97
C THR A 159 -1.56 3.88 18.62
N GLN A 160 -1.20 5.05 18.09
CA GLN A 160 -2.14 6.10 17.75
C GLN A 160 -2.80 5.88 16.37
N TRP A 161 -2.02 5.48 15.37
CA TRP A 161 -2.42 5.52 13.96
C TRP A 161 -2.48 4.14 13.31
N GLY A 162 -1.82 3.13 13.87
CA GLY A 162 -1.68 1.80 13.26
C GLY A 162 -0.53 1.73 12.24
N GLU A 163 0.16 2.85 12.05
CA GLU A 163 1.20 3.11 11.07
C GLU A 163 2.22 4.11 11.65
N GLN A 164 3.44 4.12 11.12
CA GLN A 164 4.42 5.16 11.36
C GLN A 164 4.03 6.42 10.59
N GLN A 165 3.83 7.51 11.34
CA GLN A 165 3.47 8.81 10.80
C GLN A 165 4.61 9.43 9.98
N PRO A 166 4.30 10.41 9.13
CA PRO A 166 5.30 11.12 8.36
C PRO A 166 6.37 11.76 9.26
N SER A 167 7.63 11.56 8.88
CA SER A 167 8.78 12.18 9.53
C SER A 167 9.87 12.50 8.51
N MET A 168 10.66 13.53 8.78
CA MET A 168 11.81 13.90 7.95
C MET A 168 13.10 13.37 8.57
N THR A 169 13.94 12.70 7.77
CA THR A 169 15.31 12.32 8.17
C THR A 169 16.22 12.45 6.97
N ASP A 170 17.30 13.22 7.10
CA ASP A 170 18.32 13.44 6.06
C ASP A 170 17.73 13.83 4.68
N GLY A 171 16.72 14.71 4.68
CA GLY A 171 16.05 15.18 3.46
C GLY A 171 15.09 14.16 2.83
N VAL A 172 14.86 13.02 3.47
CA VAL A 172 13.88 12.01 3.03
C VAL A 172 12.65 12.07 3.93
N LEU A 173 11.49 12.20 3.29
CA LEU A 173 10.21 12.00 3.96
C LEU A 173 9.97 10.49 4.10
N THR A 174 9.72 10.02 5.33
CA THR A 174 9.40 8.61 5.60
C THR A 174 8.08 8.48 6.33
N PHE A 175 7.33 7.44 6.02
CA PHE A 175 6.05 7.07 6.64
C PHE A 175 5.75 5.60 6.33
N SER A 176 4.73 5.00 6.92
CA SER A 176 4.27 3.67 6.51
C SER A 176 2.84 3.65 5.99
N LEU A 177 2.58 2.72 5.07
CA LEU A 177 1.27 2.37 4.54
C LEU A 177 1.19 0.86 4.40
N GLY A 178 0.18 0.21 4.97
CA GLY A 178 0.10 -1.24 4.94
C GLY A 178 1.36 -1.87 5.53
N GLY A 179 2.11 -1.15 6.39
CA GLY A 179 3.26 -1.65 7.17
C GLY A 179 4.50 -1.87 6.36
N ILE A 180 4.47 -1.31 5.16
CA ILE A 180 5.60 -1.09 4.33
C ILE A 180 6.02 0.35 4.62
N GLU A 181 7.29 0.54 4.95
CA GLU A 181 7.87 1.88 5.07
C GLU A 181 8.14 2.42 3.67
N PHE A 182 7.75 3.67 3.45
CA PHE A 182 8.00 4.44 2.24
C PHE A 182 9.00 5.55 2.53
N GLY A 183 9.79 5.89 1.52
CA GLY A 183 10.66 7.04 1.49
C GLY A 183 10.39 7.88 0.25
N PHE A 184 10.40 9.19 0.39
CA PHE A 184 10.23 10.14 -0.71
C PHE A 184 11.30 11.23 -0.65
N TYR A 185 11.99 11.44 -1.77
CA TYR A 185 13.09 12.40 -1.88
C TYR A 185 13.37 12.80 -3.34
N LEU A 186 14.10 13.89 -3.52
CA LEU A 186 14.69 14.27 -4.81
C LEU A 186 16.09 13.64 -4.92
N ASN A 187 16.32 12.83 -5.94
CA ASN A 187 17.62 12.15 -6.13
C ASN A 187 18.64 13.06 -6.83
N THR A 188 19.89 12.59 -6.95
CA THR A 188 21.01 13.35 -7.52
C THR A 188 20.90 13.62 -9.02
N ASN A 189 19.93 13.02 -9.70
CA ASN A 189 19.64 13.22 -11.13
C ASN A 189 18.42 14.12 -11.34
N ASP A 190 18.04 14.91 -10.32
CA ASP A 190 16.86 15.78 -10.30
C ASP A 190 15.54 15.05 -10.58
N LYS A 191 15.44 13.78 -10.14
CA LYS A 191 14.21 12.98 -10.26
C LYS A 191 13.63 12.66 -8.90
N TRP A 192 12.31 12.78 -8.80
CA TRP A 192 11.56 12.47 -7.59
C TRP A 192 11.46 10.96 -7.43
N THR A 193 11.96 10.44 -6.31
CA THR A 193 12.06 9.00 -6.08
C THR A 193 11.16 8.63 -4.90
N VAL A 194 10.34 7.60 -5.11
CA VAL A 194 9.62 6.90 -4.06
C VAL A 194 10.27 5.54 -3.91
N ARG A 195 10.70 5.23 -2.69
CA ARG A 195 11.31 3.96 -2.32
C ARG A 195 10.46 3.23 -1.30
N GLN A 196 10.47 1.91 -1.34
CA GLN A 196 9.84 1.09 -0.31
C GLN A 196 10.89 0.29 0.45
N ARG A 197 10.61 -0.02 1.71
CA ARG A 197 11.48 -0.87 2.53
C ARG A 197 10.90 -2.27 2.63
N ALA A 198 11.61 -3.24 2.06
CA ALA A 198 11.29 -4.65 2.19
C ALA A 198 12.38 -5.35 3.02
N ARG A 199 11.99 -6.01 4.11
CA ARG A 199 12.93 -6.77 4.99
C ARG A 199 14.18 -5.98 5.40
N ASN A 200 14.00 -4.72 5.78
CA ASN A 200 15.04 -3.76 6.14
C ASN A 200 15.89 -3.22 4.98
N THR A 201 15.66 -3.64 3.75
CA THR A 201 16.34 -3.12 2.55
C THR A 201 15.46 -2.11 1.82
N TRP A 202 16.03 -0.96 1.48
CA TRP A 202 15.36 0.04 0.65
C TRP A 202 15.51 -0.32 -0.84
N HIS A 203 14.42 -0.17 -1.58
CA HIS A 203 14.37 -0.34 -3.02
C HIS A 203 13.79 0.93 -3.64
N ASP A 204 14.48 1.47 -4.64
CA ASP A 204 13.96 2.60 -5.41
C ASP A 204 12.94 2.05 -6.40
N ASP A 205 11.67 2.14 -6.03
CA ASP A 205 10.59 1.43 -6.73
C ASP A 205 9.90 2.30 -7.78
N TRP A 206 9.88 3.62 -7.58
CA TRP A 206 9.24 4.54 -8.51
C TRP A 206 10.06 5.80 -8.65
N ILE A 207 10.28 6.22 -9.89
CA ILE A 207 11.03 7.44 -10.21
C ILE A 207 10.18 8.28 -11.14
N PHE A 208 10.04 9.57 -10.83
CA PHE A 208 9.22 10.52 -11.57
C PHE A 208 10.06 11.71 -12.00
N LEU A 209 9.78 12.20 -13.21
CA LEU A 209 10.35 13.44 -13.73
C LEU A 209 9.75 14.65 -13.01
N LEU A 210 8.43 14.64 -12.80
CA LEU A 210 7.69 15.77 -12.24
C LEU A 210 7.30 15.52 -10.78
N LEU A 211 7.42 16.56 -9.96
CA LEU A 211 6.96 16.53 -8.56
C LEU A 211 5.46 16.22 -8.47
N ASP A 212 4.66 16.82 -9.35
CA ASP A 212 3.20 16.65 -9.33
C ASP A 212 2.80 15.19 -9.56
N ASP A 213 3.46 14.48 -10.48
CA ASP A 213 3.19 13.06 -10.72
C ASP A 213 3.59 12.18 -9.53
N ALA A 214 4.71 12.49 -8.87
CA ALA A 214 5.12 11.78 -7.65
C ALA A 214 4.13 12.02 -6.49
N GLN A 215 3.67 13.26 -6.32
CA GLN A 215 2.66 13.60 -5.31
C GLN A 215 1.31 12.93 -5.58
N LYS A 216 0.86 12.92 -6.84
CA LYS A 216 -0.35 12.20 -7.26
C LYS A 216 -0.23 10.70 -7.00
N PHE A 217 0.93 10.12 -7.30
CA PHE A 217 1.17 8.70 -7.06
C PHE A 217 1.10 8.35 -5.57
N LEU A 218 1.74 9.15 -4.71
CA LEU A 218 1.66 8.94 -3.26
C LEU A 218 0.26 9.15 -2.70
N LEU A 219 -0.47 10.18 -3.15
CA LEU A 219 -1.88 10.37 -2.81
C LEU A 219 -2.71 9.13 -3.20
N TYR A 220 -2.49 8.61 -4.41
CA TYR A 220 -3.15 7.39 -4.89
C TYR A 220 -2.86 6.18 -4.00
N LEU A 221 -1.59 5.93 -3.65
CA LEU A 221 -1.22 4.82 -2.75
C LEU A 221 -1.84 4.94 -1.36
N ILE A 222 -1.77 6.15 -0.77
CA ILE A 222 -2.32 6.47 0.54
C ILE A 222 -3.84 6.21 0.55
N ALA A 223 -4.54 6.70 -0.47
CA ALA A 223 -5.98 6.58 -0.58
C ALA A 223 -6.44 5.13 -0.81
N GLU A 224 -5.75 4.40 -1.69
CA GLU A 224 -6.07 3.00 -1.98
C GLU A 224 -5.98 2.13 -0.72
N GLU A 225 -4.96 2.33 0.12
CA GLU A 225 -4.82 1.60 1.39
C GLU A 225 -5.98 1.91 2.35
N ALA A 226 -6.33 3.19 2.51
CA ALA A 226 -7.45 3.58 3.36
C ALA A 226 -8.78 3.00 2.86
N ARG A 227 -9.02 3.02 1.55
CA ARG A 227 -10.21 2.43 0.94
C ARG A 227 -10.29 0.94 1.20
N THR A 228 -9.18 0.21 1.04
CA THR A 228 -9.08 -1.21 1.36
C THR A 228 -9.47 -1.49 2.82
N LEU A 229 -8.95 -0.71 3.77
CA LEU A 229 -9.27 -0.86 5.20
C LEU A 229 -10.74 -0.55 5.51
N CYS A 230 -11.38 0.35 4.76
CA CYS A 230 -12.81 0.63 4.88
C CYS A 230 -13.71 -0.35 4.12
N GLY A 231 -13.15 -1.41 3.51
CA GLY A 231 -13.90 -2.33 2.66
C GLY A 231 -14.47 -1.69 1.38
N LEU A 232 -13.94 -0.53 0.98
CA LEU A 232 -14.31 0.17 -0.24
C LEU A 232 -13.50 -0.39 -1.42
N PRO A 233 -14.08 -0.46 -2.64
CA PRO A 233 -13.34 -0.88 -3.82
C PRO A 233 -12.15 0.04 -4.12
N ASN A 234 -11.02 -0.58 -4.48
CA ASN A 234 -9.86 0.08 -5.04
C ASN A 234 -10.20 0.68 -6.42
N ILE A 235 -9.99 1.99 -6.56
CA ILE A 235 -10.20 2.72 -7.82
C ILE A 235 -9.23 2.21 -8.88
N GLY A 236 -7.98 1.94 -8.49
CA GLY A 236 -6.96 1.38 -9.37
C GLY A 236 -7.34 0.06 -10.01
N THR A 237 -8.09 -0.79 -9.29
CA THR A 237 -8.61 -2.07 -9.83
C THR A 237 -9.62 -1.82 -10.94
N SER A 238 -10.54 -0.87 -10.76
CA SER A 238 -11.50 -0.50 -11.81
C SER A 238 -10.78 0.11 -13.02
N TRP A 239 -9.76 0.94 -12.79
CA TRP A 239 -8.99 1.54 -13.88
C TRP A 239 -8.20 0.49 -14.66
N TYR A 240 -7.55 -0.43 -13.97
CA TYR A 240 -6.80 -1.52 -14.58
C TYR A 240 -7.67 -2.41 -15.49
N ARG A 241 -8.90 -2.71 -15.06
CA ARG A 241 -9.82 -3.58 -15.80
C ARG A 241 -10.58 -2.84 -16.91
N ASP A 242 -11.04 -1.62 -16.63
CA ASP A 242 -12.11 -0.98 -17.39
C ASP A 242 -11.65 0.31 -18.11
N LYS A 243 -10.48 0.86 -17.79
CA LYS A 243 -10.00 2.12 -18.39
C LYS A 243 -8.69 1.94 -19.13
N LEU A 244 -8.72 2.22 -20.42
CA LEU A 244 -7.51 2.34 -21.22
C LEU A 244 -6.73 3.61 -20.82
N ALA A 245 -5.40 3.48 -20.79
CA ALA A 245 -4.45 4.56 -20.55
C ALA A 245 -4.44 5.57 -21.72
N HIS A 246 -5.45 6.44 -21.81
CA HIS A 246 -5.54 7.43 -22.89
C HIS A 246 -4.39 8.44 -22.79
N GLY A 247 -3.68 8.62 -23.90
CA GLY A 247 -2.58 9.60 -23.97
C GLY A 247 -1.29 9.16 -23.28
N ILE A 248 -1.21 7.93 -22.78
CA ILE A 248 -0.03 7.35 -22.14
C ILE A 248 0.42 6.12 -22.92
N ALA A 249 1.73 5.96 -23.07
CA ALA A 249 2.38 4.79 -23.67
C ALA A 249 3.44 4.24 -22.71
N PHE A 250 3.63 2.92 -22.76
CA PHE A 250 4.62 2.21 -21.94
C PHE A 250 5.71 1.62 -22.83
N THR A 251 6.96 1.92 -22.51
CA THR A 251 8.13 1.31 -23.14
C THR A 251 8.80 0.40 -22.13
N ARG A 252 8.86 -0.91 -22.40
CA ARG A 252 9.53 -1.86 -21.50
C ARG A 252 11.00 -1.53 -21.34
N TYR A 253 11.44 -1.50 -20.09
CA TYR A 253 12.84 -1.33 -19.77
C TYR A 253 13.60 -2.64 -20.01
N GLN A 254 14.50 -2.67 -20.98
CA GLN A 254 15.19 -3.90 -21.40
C GLN A 254 16.40 -4.26 -20.52
N HIS A 255 16.85 -3.36 -19.64
CA HIS A 255 18.16 -3.47 -18.97
C HIS A 255 18.12 -3.83 -17.48
N ASP A 256 16.95 -3.97 -16.82
CA ASP A 256 16.89 -4.28 -15.38
C ASP A 256 16.42 -5.70 -15.06
N SER A 257 16.93 -6.16 -13.92
CA SER A 257 16.53 -7.29 -13.08
C SER A 257 15.11 -7.19 -12.49
N ARG A 258 14.38 -6.09 -12.70
CA ARG A 258 13.00 -5.90 -12.24
C ARG A 258 12.03 -6.15 -13.40
N ALA A 259 11.52 -7.37 -13.54
CA ALA A 259 10.70 -7.72 -14.69
C ALA A 259 9.41 -6.96 -14.67
N GLY A 260 9.16 -6.30 -15.78
CA GLY A 260 7.97 -5.50 -15.96
C GLY A 260 8.18 -4.04 -15.57
N ALA A 261 9.38 -3.56 -15.28
CA ALA A 261 9.59 -2.11 -15.22
C ALA A 261 9.37 -1.48 -16.61
N VAL A 262 8.62 -0.39 -16.66
CA VAL A 262 8.33 0.38 -17.87
C VAL A 262 8.70 1.84 -17.67
N PHE A 263 9.13 2.46 -18.76
CA PHE A 263 9.08 3.90 -18.89
C PHE A 263 7.68 4.32 -19.35
N VAL A 264 7.12 5.29 -18.65
CA VAL A 264 5.84 5.89 -18.94
C VAL A 264 6.06 7.17 -19.74
N HIS A 265 5.39 7.31 -20.88
CA HIS A 265 5.52 8.48 -21.76
C HIS A 265 4.14 9.00 -22.18
N PRO A 266 4.02 10.28 -22.55
CA PRO A 266 2.91 10.73 -23.35
C PRO A 266 2.89 9.97 -24.69
N THR A 267 1.72 9.60 -25.20
CA THR A 267 1.59 8.95 -26.51
C THR A 267 2.24 9.80 -27.60
N GLY A 268 3.11 9.19 -28.40
CA GLY A 268 3.80 9.87 -29.50
C GLY A 268 5.09 10.60 -29.09
N SER A 269 5.46 10.61 -27.80
CA SER A 269 6.75 11.11 -27.32
C SER A 269 7.70 9.97 -26.97
N GLN A 270 8.98 10.12 -27.31
CA GLN A 270 10.06 9.21 -26.91
C GLN A 270 11.25 9.94 -26.24
N SER A 271 11.14 11.26 -26.04
CA SER A 271 12.30 12.09 -25.62
C SER A 271 12.58 12.03 -24.12
N GLU A 272 11.55 12.05 -23.28
CA GLU A 272 11.67 11.83 -21.83
C GLU A 272 10.49 11.00 -21.30
N TYR A 273 10.76 10.22 -20.25
CA TYR A 273 9.73 9.46 -19.54
C TYR A 273 9.21 10.28 -18.35
N LEU A 274 7.90 10.29 -18.15
CA LEU A 274 7.24 10.88 -17.00
C LEU A 274 7.57 10.11 -15.73
N ALA A 275 7.59 8.79 -15.85
CA ALA A 275 7.90 7.89 -14.74
C ALA A 275 8.60 6.61 -15.18
N TRP A 276 9.35 6.02 -14.27
CA TRP A 276 9.84 4.65 -14.33
C TRP A 276 9.26 3.89 -13.15
N MET A 277 8.55 2.80 -13.43
CA MET A 277 7.73 2.06 -12.47
C MET A 277 7.40 0.65 -12.98
N ASP A 278 6.91 -0.23 -12.12
CA ASP A 278 6.34 -1.52 -12.53
C ASP A 278 5.13 -1.34 -13.47
N GLU A 279 5.00 -2.19 -14.49
CA GLU A 279 3.98 -2.14 -15.55
C GLU A 279 2.57 -2.29 -14.97
N TRP A 280 2.40 -3.10 -13.93
CA TRP A 280 1.10 -3.28 -13.29
C TRP A 280 0.67 -2.01 -12.55
N GLU A 281 1.55 -1.38 -11.78
CA GLU A 281 1.27 -0.08 -11.14
C GLU A 281 1.14 1.04 -12.16
N ALA A 282 1.95 1.05 -13.21
CA ALA A 282 1.84 2.01 -14.31
C ALA A 282 0.46 1.95 -14.96
N THR A 283 -0.05 0.74 -15.19
CA THR A 283 -1.37 0.53 -15.79
C THR A 283 -2.48 0.98 -14.83
N ARG A 284 -2.39 0.63 -13.54
CA ARG A 284 -3.37 1.05 -12.53
C ARG A 284 -3.40 2.56 -12.33
N PHE A 285 -2.25 3.22 -12.39
CA PHE A 285 -2.12 4.66 -12.16
C PHE A 285 -2.27 5.49 -13.43
N ALA A 286 -2.26 4.87 -14.62
CA ALA A 286 -2.20 5.56 -15.91
C ALA A 286 -3.19 6.73 -16.07
N PRO A 287 -4.48 6.59 -15.67
CA PRO A 287 -5.43 7.70 -15.78
C PRO A 287 -5.06 8.95 -14.99
N ALA A 288 -4.27 8.82 -13.92
CA ALA A 288 -3.86 9.93 -13.06
C ALA A 288 -2.76 10.82 -13.66
N PHE A 289 -2.01 10.33 -14.66
CA PHE A 289 -1.06 11.20 -15.38
C PHE A 289 -1.78 12.31 -16.15
N GLY A 290 -3.01 12.05 -16.61
CA GLY A 290 -3.80 13.01 -17.39
C GLY A 290 -4.63 14.01 -16.58
N CYS A 291 -4.70 13.88 -15.26
CA CYS A 291 -5.49 14.76 -14.40
C CYS A 291 -4.61 15.57 -13.44
N SER A 292 -5.17 16.66 -12.94
CA SER A 292 -4.59 17.44 -11.84
C SER A 292 -4.66 16.67 -10.52
N TYR A 293 -3.87 17.13 -9.54
CA TYR A 293 -3.90 16.60 -8.18
C TYR A 293 -5.30 16.67 -7.55
N ASP A 294 -6.02 17.79 -7.73
CA ASP A 294 -7.33 18.00 -7.13
C ASP A 294 -8.43 17.15 -7.78
N GLU A 295 -8.35 16.91 -9.10
CA GLU A 295 -9.23 15.97 -9.81
C GLU A 295 -9.01 14.53 -9.34
N LEU A 296 -7.74 14.12 -9.17
CA LEU A 296 -7.41 12.81 -8.61
C LEU A 296 -7.96 12.68 -7.19
N HIS A 297 -7.71 13.68 -6.34
CA HIS A 297 -8.17 13.68 -4.96
C HIS A 297 -9.69 13.58 -4.86
N THR A 298 -10.42 14.32 -5.70
CA THR A 298 -11.88 14.24 -5.81
C THR A 298 -12.33 12.84 -6.24
N THR A 299 -11.66 12.26 -7.23
CA THR A 299 -11.99 10.91 -7.71
C THR A 299 -11.78 9.85 -6.63
N LEU A 300 -10.69 9.94 -5.88
CA LEU A 300 -10.37 8.99 -4.80
C LEU A 300 -11.39 9.06 -3.67
N ARG A 301 -11.96 10.24 -3.40
CA ARG A 301 -13.01 10.45 -2.37
C ARG A 301 -14.37 9.87 -2.75
N HIS A 302 -14.55 9.37 -3.97
CA HIS A 302 -15.83 8.81 -4.40
C HIS A 302 -16.25 7.62 -3.53
N GLY A 303 -17.47 7.66 -3.00
CA GLY A 303 -18.00 6.62 -2.10
C GLY A 303 -17.53 6.72 -0.65
N ILE A 304 -16.73 7.73 -0.29
CA ILE A 304 -16.38 8.00 1.11
C ILE A 304 -17.50 8.86 1.73
N PRO A 305 -18.03 8.47 2.90
CA PRO A 305 -19.02 9.28 3.61
C PRO A 305 -18.47 10.68 3.95
N PRO A 306 -19.23 11.77 3.69
CA PRO A 306 -18.77 13.14 3.96
C PRO A 306 -18.34 13.37 5.42
N GLU A 307 -18.97 12.69 6.37
CA GLU A 307 -18.67 12.76 7.80
C GLU A 307 -17.28 12.23 8.17
N TRP A 308 -16.61 11.47 7.29
CA TRP A 308 -15.24 10.99 7.50
C TRP A 308 -14.20 11.96 6.95
N LEU A 309 -14.62 12.97 6.18
CA LEU A 309 -13.72 13.94 5.57
C LEU A 309 -13.39 15.04 6.59
N THR A 310 -12.22 14.91 7.22
CA THR A 310 -11.70 15.90 8.15
C THR A 310 -10.76 16.88 7.45
N GLU A 311 -10.97 18.18 7.65
CA GLU A 311 -9.99 19.19 7.25
C GLU A 311 -8.82 19.22 8.23
N ILE A 312 -7.61 19.21 7.71
CA ILE A 312 -6.38 19.36 8.49
C ILE A 312 -5.81 20.73 8.11
N GLY A 313 -5.68 21.59 9.12
CA GLY A 313 -5.11 22.93 9.02
C GLY A 313 -3.64 22.92 8.62
#